data_AF-A0A7Y4WLL8-F1
#
_entry.id   AF-A0A7Y4WLL8-F1
#
_cell.length_a   1.000
_cell.length_b   1.000
_cell.length_c   1.000
_cell.angle_alpha   90.00
_cell.angle_beta   90.00
_cell.angle_gamma   90.00
#
_symmetry.space_group_name_H-M   'P 1'
#
loop_
_entity.id
_entity.type
_entity.pdbx_description
1 polymer ?
#
loop_
_entity_poly.entity_id
_entity_poly.type
_entity_poly.pdbx_seq_one_letter_code
_entity_poly.pdbx_strand_id
1 'polypeptide(L)'
;MKKLLFLACLFMIFACNEDSTTPDTDTEYWEIVSNRVYDTIPPGSDSYSATVLEGSIKMRYALSPDEWEFLCSYTSPPNRIRKTDKIPITMEVSILQNSGQQYSANGDFAIFFDRPEIEPGFVIAPISLKTETGVNSYIALTHRLGVPPAPASKLDVFIDGKALPTGVKGDRIAFLVAVGNGRNVGYKYIYEWKGK
;
A
#
# COMPACT_ATOMS: atom_id res chain seq x y z
N MET A 1 14.38 -84.91 16.26
CA MET A 1 14.00 -83.72 17.06
C MET A 1 13.40 -82.72 16.08
N LYS A 2 12.09 -82.62 15.83
CA LYS A 2 10.99 -82.03 16.64
C LYS A 2 11.36 -80.70 17.30
N LYS A 3 11.02 -79.57 16.65
CA LYS A 3 10.06 -78.52 17.08
C LYS A 3 10.34 -77.22 16.28
N LEU A 4 9.42 -76.64 15.52
CA LEU A 4 8.12 -76.01 15.83
C LEU A 4 8.29 -74.48 15.98
N LEU A 5 7.63 -73.76 15.06
CA LEU A 5 7.04 -72.40 15.10
C LEU A 5 7.65 -71.33 16.04
N PHE A 6 7.80 -70.10 15.54
CA PHE A 6 6.74 -69.08 15.69
C PHE A 6 6.97 -67.89 14.75
N LEU A 7 5.99 -67.68 13.86
CA LEU A 7 5.82 -66.53 12.99
C LEU A 7 5.04 -65.47 13.77
N ALA A 8 5.58 -64.26 13.89
CA ALA A 8 4.85 -63.09 14.36
C ALA A 8 4.99 -61.99 13.31
N CYS A 9 4.05 -61.94 12.36
CA CYS A 9 3.86 -60.77 11.50
C CYS A 9 3.10 -59.72 12.30
N LEU A 10 3.82 -58.69 12.75
CA LEU A 10 3.23 -57.49 13.34
C LEU A 10 2.76 -56.59 12.19
N PHE A 11 1.47 -56.64 11.86
CA PHE A 11 0.84 -55.65 10.98
C PHE A 11 0.67 -54.34 11.77
N MET A 12 1.56 -53.37 11.58
CA MET A 12 1.28 -51.99 11.94
C MET A 12 0.30 -51.42 10.92
N ILE A 13 -0.95 -51.28 11.33
CA ILE A 13 -1.92 -50.41 10.67
C ILE A 13 -1.51 -48.98 11.04
N PHE A 14 -0.79 -48.31 10.14
CA PHE A 14 -0.72 -46.85 10.18
C PHE A 14 -2.11 -46.35 9.80
N ALA A 15 -2.88 -45.94 10.80
CA ALA A 15 -4.02 -45.07 10.58
C ALA A 15 -3.45 -43.75 10.02
N CYS A 16 -3.58 -43.56 8.70
CA CYS A 16 -3.50 -42.23 8.12
C CYS A 16 -4.61 -41.40 8.78
N ASN A 17 -4.22 -40.54 9.72
CA ASN A 17 -5.00 -39.34 9.98
C ASN A 17 -4.99 -38.56 8.66
N GLU A 18 -6.06 -38.71 7.87
CA GLU A 18 -6.40 -37.70 6.89
C GLU A 18 -6.72 -36.43 7.66
N ASP A 19 -5.70 -35.59 7.82
CA ASP A 19 -5.87 -34.18 8.12
C ASP A 19 -6.65 -33.58 6.94
N SER A 20 -7.98 -33.68 7.02
CA SER A 20 -8.91 -33.07 6.08
C SER A 20 -8.96 -31.57 6.35
N THR A 21 -7.82 -30.90 6.20
CA THR A 21 -7.82 -29.48 5.83
C THR A 21 -8.31 -29.44 4.40
N THR A 22 -9.62 -29.34 4.23
CA THR A 22 -10.20 -28.91 2.97
C THR A 22 -9.47 -27.60 2.64
N PRO A 23 -8.79 -27.49 1.49
CA PRO A 23 -8.22 -26.22 1.09
C PRO A 23 -9.43 -25.31 0.94
N ASP A 24 -9.60 -24.40 1.90
CA ASP A 24 -10.59 -23.34 1.83
C ASP A 24 -10.24 -22.61 0.54
N THR A 25 -11.05 -22.88 -0.50
CA THR A 25 -10.83 -22.29 -1.81
C THR A 25 -11.24 -20.84 -1.61
N ASP A 26 -10.26 -20.00 -1.29
CA ASP A 26 -10.43 -18.56 -1.10
C ASP A 26 -10.81 -17.95 -2.46
N THR A 27 -12.10 -18.11 -2.76
CA THR A 27 -12.77 -17.71 -4.00
C THR A 27 -13.21 -16.26 -3.92
N GLU A 28 -13.10 -15.65 -2.75
CA GLU A 28 -13.49 -14.28 -2.48
C GLU A 28 -12.26 -13.37 -2.45
N TYR A 29 -12.30 -12.30 -3.23
CA TYR A 29 -11.18 -11.38 -3.34
C TYR A 29 -11.64 -10.01 -3.78
N TRP A 30 -10.82 -9.03 -3.46
CA TRP A 30 -10.84 -7.71 -4.08
C TRP A 30 -10.12 -7.79 -5.43
N GLU A 31 -10.69 -7.24 -6.50
CA GLU A 31 -10.06 -7.14 -7.82
C GLU A 31 -10.05 -5.69 -8.32
N ILE A 32 -8.93 -5.21 -8.87
CA ILE A 32 -8.87 -3.88 -9.47
C ILE A 32 -9.82 -3.83 -10.68
N VAL A 33 -10.72 -2.85 -10.68
CA VAL A 33 -11.66 -2.59 -11.79
C VAL A 33 -11.43 -1.24 -12.48
N SER A 34 -10.70 -0.33 -11.84
CA SER A 34 -10.35 0.97 -12.41
C SER A 34 -9.14 1.56 -11.70
N ASN A 35 -8.32 2.31 -12.41
CA ASN A 35 -7.34 3.22 -11.83
C ASN A 35 -7.55 4.64 -12.34
N ARG A 36 -7.12 5.65 -11.56
CA ARG A 36 -7.28 7.07 -11.88
C ARG A 36 -6.14 7.90 -11.32
N VAL A 37 -5.71 8.88 -12.11
CA VAL A 37 -4.82 9.97 -11.68
C VAL A 37 -5.66 11.09 -11.09
N TYR A 38 -5.19 11.66 -9.98
CA TYR A 38 -5.73 12.86 -9.36
C TYR A 38 -4.64 13.93 -9.35
N ASP A 39 -4.82 14.94 -10.17
CA ASP A 39 -3.99 16.13 -10.17
C ASP A 39 -4.88 17.35 -9.91
N THR A 40 -4.71 17.95 -8.73
CA THR A 40 -5.48 19.14 -8.33
C THR A 40 -4.71 20.44 -8.58
N ILE A 41 -3.51 20.38 -9.18
CA ILE A 41 -2.72 21.57 -9.46
C ILE A 41 -3.36 22.30 -10.65
N PRO A 42 -3.82 23.56 -10.45
CA PRO A 42 -4.41 24.31 -11.54
C PRO A 42 -3.37 24.56 -12.65
N PRO A 43 -3.79 24.55 -13.93
CA PRO A 43 -2.94 25.01 -15.03
C PRO A 43 -2.42 26.42 -14.75
N GLY A 44 -1.11 26.64 -14.96
CA GLY A 44 -0.48 27.96 -14.74
C GLY A 44 -0.10 28.27 -13.29
N SER A 45 -0.10 27.28 -12.39
CA SER A 45 0.50 27.43 -11.06
C SER A 45 2.03 27.42 -11.16
N ASP A 46 2.65 28.58 -11.38
CA ASP A 46 4.11 28.70 -11.59
C ASP A 46 4.95 28.16 -10.42
N SER A 47 4.39 28.21 -9.20
CA SER A 47 5.08 27.77 -7.98
C SER A 47 4.89 26.31 -7.62
N TYR A 48 4.00 25.57 -8.28
CA TYR A 48 3.73 24.17 -7.97
C TYR A 48 3.58 23.34 -9.24
N SER A 49 4.22 22.17 -9.28
CA SER A 49 3.98 21.22 -10.36
C SER A 49 4.01 19.79 -9.83
N ALA A 50 3.21 18.93 -10.47
CA ALA A 50 3.18 17.50 -10.20
C ALA A 50 3.39 16.72 -11.49
N THR A 51 3.95 15.53 -11.36
CA THR A 51 3.88 14.49 -12.38
C THR A 51 3.42 13.23 -11.68
N VAL A 52 2.23 12.76 -12.02
CA VAL A 52 1.59 11.61 -11.39
C VAL A 52 1.60 10.46 -12.38
N LEU A 53 2.34 9.41 -12.05
CA LEU A 53 2.40 8.16 -12.80
C LEU A 53 2.06 6.99 -11.87
N GLU A 54 1.70 5.86 -12.45
CA GLU A 54 1.62 4.63 -11.68
C GLU A 54 2.99 4.32 -11.05
N GLY A 55 2.99 4.04 -9.75
CA GLY A 55 4.19 3.70 -8.96
C GLY A 55 5.08 4.89 -8.61
N SER A 56 4.79 6.11 -9.10
CA SER A 56 5.62 7.27 -8.81
C SER A 56 4.89 8.61 -8.93
N ILE A 57 5.13 9.51 -7.98
CA ILE A 57 4.57 10.84 -7.94
C ILE A 57 5.69 11.82 -7.65
N LYS A 58 5.96 12.71 -8.60
CA LYS A 58 6.96 13.77 -8.47
C LYS A 58 6.27 15.08 -8.16
N MET A 59 6.74 15.79 -7.15
CA MET A 59 6.21 17.08 -6.71
C MET A 59 7.31 18.12 -6.70
N ARG A 60 6.96 19.33 -7.10
CA ARG A 60 7.83 20.51 -7.03
C ARG A 60 7.09 21.69 -6.44
N TYR A 61 7.80 22.43 -5.61
CA TYR A 61 7.48 23.77 -5.16
C TYR A 61 8.63 24.71 -5.51
N ALA A 62 8.33 25.89 -6.03
CA ALA A 62 9.33 26.92 -6.27
C ALA A 62 8.78 28.33 -6.02
N LEU A 63 9.45 29.07 -5.14
CA LEU A 63 9.17 30.47 -4.86
C LEU A 63 10.50 31.17 -4.63
N SER A 64 10.99 31.89 -5.64
CA SER A 64 12.34 32.47 -5.67
C SER A 64 12.74 33.11 -4.33
N PRO A 65 13.85 32.68 -3.68
CA PRO A 65 14.87 31.72 -4.15
C PRO A 65 14.67 30.25 -3.69
N ASP A 66 13.55 29.91 -3.06
CA ASP A 66 13.29 28.56 -2.54
C ASP A 66 12.81 27.61 -3.63
N GLU A 67 13.40 26.42 -3.69
CA GLU A 67 13.05 25.33 -4.60
C GLU A 67 13.13 24.00 -3.88
N TRP A 68 12.04 23.25 -3.98
CA TRP A 68 11.87 21.96 -3.37
C TRP A 68 11.26 20.99 -4.36
N GLU A 69 11.99 19.94 -4.71
CA GLU A 69 11.51 18.88 -5.60
C GLU A 69 11.77 17.52 -4.94
N PHE A 70 10.79 16.64 -4.99
CA PHE A 70 10.91 15.30 -4.45
C PHE A 70 10.10 14.30 -5.26
N LEU A 71 10.56 13.06 -5.24
CA LEU A 71 9.93 11.91 -5.88
C LEU A 71 9.47 10.93 -4.81
N CYS A 72 8.18 10.65 -4.79
CA CYS A 72 7.58 9.58 -4.01
C CYS A 72 7.40 8.36 -4.92
N SER A 73 7.97 7.22 -4.56
CA SER A 73 7.85 5.97 -5.29
C SER A 73 7.12 4.92 -4.45
N TYR A 74 6.34 4.06 -5.09
CA TYR A 74 5.69 2.94 -4.42
C TYR A 74 5.57 1.69 -5.29
N THR A 75 5.50 0.53 -4.63
CA THR A 75 5.10 -0.71 -5.31
C THR A 75 3.62 -0.66 -5.64
N SER A 76 3.25 -0.76 -6.92
CA SER A 76 1.84 -0.89 -7.32
C SER A 76 1.17 -2.06 -6.59
N PRO A 77 -0.08 -1.89 -6.09
CA PRO A 77 -0.76 -2.98 -5.42
C PRO A 77 -1.15 -4.06 -6.45
N PRO A 78 -1.32 -5.33 -6.02
CA PRO A 78 -1.62 -6.42 -6.94
C PRO A 78 -3.04 -6.30 -7.50
N ASN A 79 -3.26 -6.89 -8.67
CA ASN A 79 -4.58 -6.91 -9.30
C ASN A 79 -5.66 -7.59 -8.43
N ARG A 80 -5.26 -8.51 -7.55
CA ARG A 80 -6.15 -9.24 -6.65
C ARG A 80 -5.61 -9.25 -5.23
N ILE A 81 -6.51 -9.09 -4.25
CA ILE A 81 -6.20 -9.20 -2.82
C ILE A 81 -7.22 -10.15 -2.19
N ARG A 82 -6.74 -11.29 -1.69
CA ARG A 82 -7.51 -12.28 -0.93
C ARG A 82 -7.46 -11.97 0.56
N LYS A 83 -8.38 -12.56 1.33
CA LYS A 83 -8.40 -12.37 2.79
C LYS A 83 -7.14 -12.90 3.46
N THR A 84 -6.53 -13.93 2.91
CA THR A 84 -5.30 -14.53 3.46
C THR A 84 -4.02 -13.79 3.07
N ASP A 85 -4.09 -12.83 2.13
CA ASP A 85 -2.89 -12.20 1.58
C ASP A 85 -2.25 -11.24 2.59
N LYS A 86 -0.91 -11.29 2.64
CA LYS A 86 -0.07 -10.26 3.26
C LYS A 86 0.93 -9.79 2.21
N ILE A 87 0.65 -8.68 1.54
CA ILE A 87 1.41 -8.22 0.37
C ILE A 87 2.31 -7.05 0.76
N PRO A 88 3.63 -7.12 0.54
CA PRO A 88 4.52 -5.99 0.82
C PRO A 88 4.32 -4.88 -0.21
N ILE A 89 4.29 -3.64 0.28
CA ILE A 89 4.32 -2.40 -0.49
C ILE A 89 5.49 -1.58 0.04
N THR A 90 6.45 -1.30 -0.82
CA THR A 90 7.54 -0.39 -0.50
C THR A 90 7.09 1.04 -0.82
N MET A 91 7.31 1.95 0.12
CA MET A 91 7.17 3.40 -0.04
C MET A 91 8.55 4.02 0.05
N GLU A 92 8.89 4.93 -0.85
CA GLU A 92 10.18 5.63 -0.82
C GLU A 92 10.02 7.10 -1.22
N VAL A 93 10.82 7.97 -0.63
CA VAL A 93 10.93 9.37 -0.99
C VAL A 93 12.39 9.73 -1.26
N SER A 94 12.63 10.30 -2.43
CA SER A 94 13.91 10.90 -2.81
C SER A 94 13.76 12.41 -2.93
N ILE A 95 14.59 13.17 -2.21
CA ILE A 95 14.67 14.62 -2.38
C ILE A 95 15.56 14.90 -3.60
N LEU A 96 15.00 15.54 -4.62
CA LEU A 96 15.67 15.86 -5.89
C LEU A 96 16.27 17.26 -5.87
N GLN A 97 15.57 18.21 -5.23
CA GLN A 97 16.02 19.58 -5.03
C GLN A 97 15.56 20.05 -3.65
N ASN A 98 16.44 20.71 -2.90
CA ASN A 98 16.13 21.30 -1.59
C ASN A 98 17.09 22.48 -1.37
N SER A 99 16.72 23.63 -1.90
CA SER A 99 17.51 24.85 -1.83
C SER A 99 16.62 26.01 -1.44
N GLY A 100 17.09 26.87 -0.55
CA GLY A 100 16.28 27.97 -0.09
C GLY A 100 16.74 28.48 1.27
N GLN A 101 16.32 29.69 1.62
CA GLN A 101 16.69 30.35 2.88
C GLN A 101 15.52 31.06 3.54
N GLN A 102 14.41 31.28 2.84
CA GLN A 102 13.34 32.16 3.31
C GLN A 102 12.14 31.37 3.83
N TYR A 103 11.75 30.29 3.13
CA TYR A 103 10.52 29.56 3.44
C TYR A 103 10.76 28.07 3.70
N SER A 104 10.14 27.57 4.76
CA SER A 104 9.96 26.12 4.96
C SER A 104 8.65 25.69 4.31
N ALA A 105 8.70 24.60 3.56
CA ALA A 105 7.54 23.87 3.07
C ALA A 105 7.49 22.50 3.76
N ASN A 106 6.29 21.95 3.90
CA ASN A 106 6.10 20.60 4.38
C ASN A 106 5.33 19.83 3.34
N GLY A 107 5.46 18.51 3.42
CA GLY A 107 4.74 17.61 2.56
C GLY A 107 4.60 16.27 3.24
N ASP A 108 3.85 15.41 2.58
CA ASP A 108 3.47 14.13 3.09
C ASP A 108 3.32 13.14 1.95
N PHE A 109 3.61 11.88 2.26
CA PHE A 109 3.37 10.77 1.37
C PHE A 109 2.66 9.67 2.15
N ALA A 110 1.44 9.36 1.73
CA ALA A 110 0.58 8.41 2.42
C ALA A 110 0.00 7.37 1.46
N ILE A 111 -0.18 6.15 1.95
CA ILE A 111 -0.92 5.08 1.25
C ILE A 111 -1.96 4.50 2.19
N PHE A 112 -3.20 4.34 1.75
CA PHE A 112 -4.26 3.76 2.59
C PHE A 112 -5.41 3.24 1.74
N PHE A 113 -6.26 2.40 2.33
CA PHE A 113 -7.57 2.13 1.75
C PHE A 113 -8.62 3.07 2.33
N ASP A 114 -9.58 3.51 1.51
CA ASP A 114 -10.78 4.21 1.96
C ASP A 114 -11.93 3.92 0.97
N ARG A 115 -13.04 4.63 1.11
CA ARG A 115 -14.19 4.56 0.21
C ARG A 115 -13.81 5.01 -1.21
N PRO A 116 -14.43 4.42 -2.26
CA PRO A 116 -14.04 4.69 -3.65
C PRO A 116 -14.24 6.14 -4.11
N GLU A 117 -15.20 6.85 -3.51
CA GLU A 117 -15.49 8.25 -3.79
C GLU A 117 -14.43 9.23 -3.26
N ILE A 118 -13.58 8.80 -2.32
CA ILE A 118 -12.61 9.68 -1.64
C ILE A 118 -11.45 10.03 -2.55
N GLU A 119 -11.17 11.31 -2.69
CA GLU A 119 -10.02 11.81 -3.45
C GLU A 119 -8.73 11.68 -2.63
N PRO A 120 -7.57 11.41 -3.27
CA PRO A 120 -6.29 11.42 -2.58
C PRO A 120 -6.06 12.74 -1.82
N GLY A 121 -5.66 12.63 -0.55
CA GLY A 121 -5.50 13.78 0.36
C GLY A 121 -6.69 14.04 1.28
N PHE A 122 -7.82 13.34 1.11
CA PHE A 122 -8.94 13.33 2.04
C PHE A 122 -9.09 11.94 2.68
N VAL A 123 -9.73 11.89 3.85
CA VAL A 123 -10.01 10.64 4.57
C VAL A 123 -11.39 10.69 5.22
N ILE A 124 -12.08 9.55 5.28
CA ILE A 124 -13.29 9.37 6.10
C ILE A 124 -13.10 8.22 7.08
N ALA A 125 -12.76 7.04 6.56
CA ALA A 125 -12.55 5.84 7.36
C ALA A 125 -11.33 5.07 6.85
N PRO A 126 -10.13 5.67 6.96
CA PRO A 126 -8.95 5.13 6.31
C PRO A 126 -8.47 3.85 7.01
N ILE A 127 -8.10 2.86 6.21
CA ILE A 127 -7.38 1.66 6.64
C ILE A 127 -5.94 1.85 6.19
N SER A 128 -5.10 2.35 7.09
CA SER A 128 -3.67 2.51 6.82
C SER A 128 -2.98 1.15 6.72
N LEU A 129 -2.11 0.99 5.72
CA LEU A 129 -1.13 -0.09 5.71
C LEU A 129 -0.13 0.15 6.84
N LYS A 130 0.47 -0.91 7.35
CA LYS A 130 1.41 -0.83 8.48
C LYS A 130 2.68 -1.60 8.21
N THR A 131 3.80 -1.15 8.79
CA THR A 131 5.03 -1.95 8.90
C THR A 131 4.81 -3.14 9.83
N GLU A 132 5.76 -4.08 9.89
CA GLU A 132 5.73 -5.16 10.89
C GLU A 132 5.67 -4.65 12.34
N THR A 133 6.21 -3.46 12.59
CA THR A 133 6.22 -2.82 13.92
C THR A 133 5.00 -1.93 14.17
N GLY A 134 4.03 -1.90 13.25
CA GLY A 134 2.78 -1.15 13.40
C GLY A 134 2.86 0.34 13.03
N VAL A 135 3.96 0.79 12.42
CA VAL A 135 4.07 2.17 11.92
C VAL A 135 3.19 2.32 10.68
N ASN A 136 2.36 3.35 10.64
CA ASN A 136 1.47 3.61 9.51
C ASN A 136 2.27 4.02 8.26
N SER A 137 1.66 3.73 7.11
CA SER A 137 2.07 4.09 5.74
C SER A 137 2.00 5.60 5.48
N TYR A 138 2.84 6.34 6.19
CA TYR A 138 2.92 7.79 6.15
C TYR A 138 4.38 8.24 6.33
N ILE A 139 4.88 9.04 5.40
CA ILE A 139 6.20 9.68 5.47
C ILE A 139 5.99 11.19 5.47
N ALA A 140 6.45 11.88 6.52
CA ALA A 140 6.49 13.34 6.56
C ALA A 140 7.77 13.85 5.90
N LEU A 141 7.60 14.91 5.11
CA LEU A 141 8.66 15.57 4.36
C LEU A 141 8.72 17.03 4.78
N THR A 142 9.94 17.58 4.87
CA THR A 142 10.12 18.99 5.14
C THR A 142 11.21 19.57 4.25
N HIS A 143 10.90 20.71 3.64
CA HIS A 143 11.87 21.60 3.03
C HIS A 143 12.56 22.39 4.16
N ARG A 144 13.59 21.78 4.73
CA ARG A 144 14.64 22.45 5.49
C ARG A 144 15.96 21.93 4.96
N LEU A 145 16.90 22.84 4.69
CA LEU A 145 18.23 22.48 4.20
C LEU A 145 18.87 21.45 5.16
N GLY A 146 19.25 20.28 4.65
CA GLY A 146 19.95 19.25 5.41
C GLY A 146 19.11 18.43 6.40
N VAL A 147 17.77 18.56 6.41
CA VAL A 147 16.90 17.72 7.25
C VAL A 147 16.34 16.56 6.40
N PRO A 148 16.71 15.30 6.69
CA PRO A 148 16.12 14.16 5.98
C PRO A 148 14.63 13.98 6.35
N PRO A 149 13.84 13.32 5.48
CA PRO A 149 12.48 12.88 5.79
C PRO A 149 12.36 12.12 7.12
N ALA A 150 11.25 12.28 7.82
CA ALA A 150 10.92 11.56 9.06
C ALA A 150 9.60 10.80 8.90
N PRO A 151 9.44 9.55 9.36
CA PRO A 151 10.34 8.76 10.21
C PRO A 151 11.49 8.08 9.43
N ALA A 152 11.36 7.88 8.13
CA ALA A 152 12.39 7.36 7.23
C ALA A 152 12.07 7.78 5.78
N SER A 153 13.08 7.89 4.91
CA SER A 153 12.88 8.09 3.47
C SER A 153 12.36 6.84 2.76
N LYS A 154 12.28 5.69 3.44
CA LYS A 154 11.78 4.43 2.92
C LYS A 154 11.02 3.66 4.01
N LEU A 155 9.85 3.10 3.68
CA LEU A 155 9.04 2.26 4.55
C LEU A 155 8.53 1.04 3.77
N ASP A 156 8.70 -0.15 4.33
CA ASP A 156 8.05 -1.35 3.84
C ASP A 156 6.81 -1.62 4.72
N VAL A 157 5.64 -1.48 4.10
CA VAL A 157 4.33 -1.68 4.73
C VAL A 157 3.60 -2.84 4.07
N PHE A 158 2.52 -3.31 4.67
CA PHE A 158 1.78 -4.45 4.15
C PHE A 158 0.32 -4.11 3.90
N ILE A 159 -0.18 -4.54 2.75
CA ILE A 159 -1.60 -4.82 2.58
C ILE A 159 -1.88 -6.11 3.35
N ASP A 160 -2.64 -5.99 4.43
CA ASP A 160 -3.18 -7.15 5.16
C ASP A 160 -4.61 -7.39 4.70
N GLY A 161 -4.82 -8.44 3.90
CA GLY A 161 -6.13 -8.82 3.38
C GLY A 161 -7.15 -9.09 4.48
N LYS A 162 -6.71 -9.48 5.68
CA LYS A 162 -7.60 -9.69 6.84
C LYS A 162 -8.09 -8.38 7.47
N ALA A 163 -7.34 -7.30 7.27
CA ALA A 163 -7.70 -5.98 7.78
C ALA A 163 -8.67 -5.24 6.85
N LEU A 164 -8.82 -5.68 5.60
CA LEU A 164 -9.76 -5.11 4.65
C LEU A 164 -11.19 -5.59 4.97
N PRO A 165 -12.20 -4.75 4.73
CA PRO A 165 -13.59 -5.18 4.86
C PRO A 165 -13.88 -6.29 3.84
N THR A 166 -14.82 -7.13 4.19
CA THR A 166 -15.48 -8.02 3.24
C THR A 166 -16.82 -7.42 2.87
N GLY A 167 -17.26 -7.63 1.63
CA GLY A 167 -18.51 -7.09 1.14
C GLY A 167 -19.39 -8.14 0.49
N VAL A 168 -20.46 -7.68 -0.14
CA VAL A 168 -21.20 -8.45 -1.15
C VAL A 168 -20.61 -8.18 -2.53
N LYS A 169 -20.89 -9.06 -3.49
CA LYS A 169 -20.43 -8.87 -4.87
C LYS A 169 -20.76 -7.48 -5.40
N GLY A 170 -19.73 -6.75 -5.86
CA GLY A 170 -19.90 -5.40 -6.41
C GLY A 170 -19.61 -4.26 -5.43
N ASP A 171 -19.44 -4.55 -4.13
CA ASP A 171 -18.93 -3.56 -3.18
C ASP A 171 -17.54 -3.09 -3.60
N ARG A 172 -17.17 -1.87 -3.23
CA ARG A 172 -15.95 -1.20 -3.69
C ARG A 172 -15.17 -0.55 -2.56
N ILE A 173 -13.86 -0.59 -2.70
CA ILE A 173 -12.88 0.16 -1.89
C ILE A 173 -11.83 0.76 -2.81
N ALA A 174 -11.13 1.79 -2.36
CA ALA A 174 -10.02 2.37 -3.10
C ALA A 174 -8.71 2.25 -2.33
N PHE A 175 -7.65 1.78 -2.99
CA PHE A 175 -6.28 1.98 -2.57
C PHE A 175 -5.83 3.35 -3.08
N LEU A 176 -5.50 4.24 -2.14
CA LEU A 176 -5.20 5.63 -2.39
C LEU A 176 -3.72 5.86 -2.10
N VAL A 177 -3.04 6.45 -3.08
CA VAL A 177 -1.69 6.98 -2.94
C VAL A 177 -1.81 8.49 -2.97
N ALA A 178 -1.47 9.16 -1.88
CA ALA A 178 -1.61 10.60 -1.73
C ALA A 178 -0.26 11.24 -1.45
N VAL A 179 0.04 12.34 -2.16
CA VAL A 179 1.23 13.15 -1.94
C VAL A 179 0.82 14.62 -1.80
N GLY A 180 1.28 15.24 -0.72
CA GLY A 180 1.05 16.64 -0.40
C GLY A 180 2.32 17.47 -0.41
N ASN A 181 2.25 18.71 -0.90
CA ASN A 181 3.26 19.76 -0.63
C ASN A 181 2.62 21.16 -0.37
N GLY A 182 1.36 21.16 0.08
CA GLY A 182 0.45 22.32 0.04
C GLY A 182 -0.56 22.25 -1.12
N ARG A 183 -0.38 21.30 -2.04
CA ARG A 183 -1.38 20.78 -2.97
C ARG A 183 -1.39 19.26 -2.85
N ASN A 184 -2.56 18.65 -3.03
CA ASN A 184 -2.74 17.21 -2.94
C ASN A 184 -2.86 16.62 -4.33
N VAL A 185 -2.00 15.66 -4.64
CA VAL A 185 -2.09 14.85 -5.85
C VAL A 185 -2.05 13.38 -5.47
N GLY A 186 -2.44 12.50 -6.38
CA GLY A 186 -2.45 11.10 -6.05
C GLY A 186 -2.83 10.16 -7.17
N TYR A 187 -2.68 8.88 -6.86
CA TYR A 187 -3.10 7.78 -7.72
C TYR A 187 -4.11 6.93 -6.96
N LYS A 188 -5.19 6.53 -7.63
CA LYS A 188 -6.28 5.76 -7.03
C LYS A 188 -6.44 4.45 -7.79
N TYR A 189 -6.50 3.34 -7.08
CA TYR A 189 -6.93 2.03 -7.60
C TYR A 189 -8.26 1.67 -6.95
N ILE A 190 -9.29 1.46 -7.75
CA ILE A 190 -10.61 1.03 -7.29
C ILE A 190 -10.67 -0.49 -7.38
N TYR A 191 -10.88 -1.12 -6.24
CA TYR A 191 -11.13 -2.55 -6.11
C TYR A 191 -12.63 -2.81 -6.01
N GLU A 192 -13.06 -3.94 -6.54
CA GLU A 192 -14.43 -4.46 -6.41
C GLU A 192 -14.40 -5.88 -5.82
N TRP A 193 -15.33 -6.17 -4.91
CA TRP A 193 -15.43 -7.48 -4.26
C TRP A 193 -16.01 -8.52 -5.22
N LYS A 194 -15.33 -9.67 -5.33
CA LYS A 194 -15.71 -10.80 -6.19
C LYS A 194 -16.20 -12.05 -5.43
N GLY A 195 -16.44 -11.94 -4.12
CA GLY A 195 -17.07 -13.01 -3.32
C GLY A 195 -18.58 -13.10 -3.51
N LYS A 196 -19.20 -14.13 -2.90
CA LYS A 196 -20.65 -14.37 -3.00
C LYS A 196 -21.44 -13.51 -2.02
#